data_AF-A0A842WYN6-F1
#
_entry.id   AF-A0A842WYN6-F1
#
_cell.length_a   1.000
_cell.length_b   1.000
_cell.length_c   1.000
_cell.angle_alpha   90.00
_cell.angle_beta   90.00
_cell.angle_gamma   90.00
#
_symmetry.space_group_name_H-M   'P 1'
#
loop_
_entity.id
_entity.type
_entity.pdbx_description
1 polymer ?
#
loop_
_entity_poly.entity_id
_entity_poly.type
_entity_poly.pdbx_seq_one_letter_code
_entity_poly.pdbx_strand_id
1 'polypeptide(L)'
;MKEYSDGFSRTAITLVVIAVVISSGILVVSLMQPNGNTTTTTTTTTTATNNGAGYGSAAVDYIESRRDDVVFYWSSNNTLVNEDLSSYYQATEPSAFVDGVFINQTESGADISVLFSPYHENIVGEGSIDSDTYETMNGALLDEGIGLMEDASTHPSSFPSTWPIELYIYIFFDDNTFFYLGHTSSDGYVFIRNGTWDGFTSGGDPSITGFVGDGHWLIEGGHLQTGISSLYSVITNNVDYPEA
;
A
#
# COMPACT_ATOMS: atom_id res chain seq x y z
N MET A 1 -7.61 24.54 -18.21
CA MET A 1 -6.51 23.86 -18.93
C MET A 1 -5.21 24.43 -18.40
N LYS A 2 -4.40 23.61 -17.74
CA LYS A 2 -3.01 23.97 -17.42
C LYS A 2 -2.13 23.00 -18.21
N GLU A 3 -1.28 23.56 -19.06
CA GLU A 3 -0.19 22.85 -19.71
C GLU A 3 0.94 22.70 -18.69
N TYR A 4 1.36 21.47 -18.43
CA TYR A 4 2.69 21.21 -17.87
C TYR A 4 3.64 20.99 -19.04
N SER A 5 4.71 21.79 -19.09
CA SER A 5 5.61 21.86 -20.23
C SER A 5 6.35 20.53 -20.45
N ASP A 6 6.18 19.96 -21.64
CA ASP A 6 6.98 18.84 -22.14
C ASP A 6 8.44 19.26 -22.32
N GLY A 7 9.31 18.76 -21.46
CA GLY A 7 10.70 19.18 -21.38
C GLY A 7 11.69 18.10 -20.98
N PHE A 8 11.49 16.83 -21.34
CA PHE A 8 12.52 15.78 -21.15
C PHE A 8 12.72 14.93 -22.41
N SER A 9 13.30 15.57 -23.42
CA SER A 9 13.77 14.93 -24.65
C SER A 9 15.03 14.09 -24.39
N ARG A 10 14.85 12.76 -24.49
CA ARG A 10 15.85 11.71 -24.79
C ARG A 10 17.00 11.44 -23.81
N THR A 11 17.34 12.32 -22.87
CA THR A 11 18.39 12.02 -21.86
C THR A 11 17.85 11.22 -20.67
N ALA A 12 16.56 11.30 -20.37
CA ALA A 12 15.91 10.55 -19.27
C ALA A 12 15.87 9.03 -19.51
N ILE A 13 15.68 8.59 -20.76
CA ILE A 13 15.52 7.16 -21.09
C ILE A 13 16.78 6.34 -20.74
N THR A 14 17.98 6.92 -20.89
CA THR A 14 19.23 6.20 -20.59
C THR A 14 19.53 6.16 -19.09
N LEU A 15 19.12 7.17 -18.32
CA LEU A 15 19.25 7.16 -16.85
C LEU A 15 18.22 6.25 -16.18
N VAL A 16 16.99 6.18 -16.71
CA VAL A 16 15.95 5.24 -16.26
C VAL A 16 16.40 3.79 -16.42
N VAL A 17 17.06 3.43 -17.53
CA VAL A 17 17.57 2.07 -17.72
C VAL A 17 18.69 1.72 -16.74
N ILE A 18 19.56 2.67 -16.38
CA ILE A 18 20.65 2.42 -15.42
C ILE A 18 20.10 2.37 -13.97
N ALA A 19 19.12 3.22 -13.62
CA ALA A 19 18.43 3.14 -12.34
C ALA A 19 17.66 1.82 -12.20
N VAL A 20 16.92 1.39 -13.23
CA VAL A 20 16.20 0.10 -13.22
C VAL A 20 17.15 -1.08 -13.03
N VAL A 21 18.35 -1.08 -13.62
CA VAL A 21 19.35 -2.17 -13.45
C VAL A 21 20.00 -2.17 -12.07
N ILE A 22 20.22 -0.99 -11.46
CA ILE A 22 20.82 -0.89 -10.11
C ILE A 22 19.76 -1.18 -9.04
N SER A 23 18.55 -0.64 -9.16
CA SER A 23 17.44 -0.89 -8.24
C SER A 23 16.96 -2.34 -8.30
N SER A 24 16.87 -2.96 -9.48
CA SER A 24 16.59 -4.41 -9.58
C SER A 24 17.75 -5.27 -9.06
N GLY A 25 19.00 -4.80 -9.16
CA GLY A 25 20.14 -5.47 -8.53
C GLY A 25 20.08 -5.46 -6.99
N ILE A 26 19.65 -4.34 -6.39
CA ILE A 26 19.48 -4.23 -4.93
C ILE A 26 18.23 -5.01 -4.47
N LEU A 27 17.12 -4.94 -5.22
CA LEU A 27 15.87 -5.66 -4.95
C LEU A 27 16.02 -7.19 -5.04
N VAL A 28 16.82 -7.68 -6.01
CA VAL A 28 17.14 -9.10 -6.14
C VAL A 28 18.08 -9.54 -5.01
N VAL A 29 19.00 -8.69 -4.55
CA VAL A 29 19.91 -9.04 -3.44
C VAL A 29 19.21 -9.03 -2.08
N SER A 30 18.25 -8.13 -1.83
CA SER A 30 17.48 -8.12 -0.58
C SER A 30 16.47 -9.28 -0.49
N LEU A 31 15.91 -9.74 -1.62
CA LEU A 31 14.96 -10.86 -1.67
C LEU A 31 15.62 -12.23 -1.97
N MET A 32 16.86 -12.26 -2.47
CA MET A 32 17.59 -13.50 -2.80
C MET A 32 18.92 -13.66 -2.06
N GLN A 33 19.08 -13.20 -0.81
CA GLN A 33 20.20 -13.67 0.02
C GLN A 33 19.86 -15.05 0.62
N PRO A 34 20.35 -16.17 0.05
CA PRO A 34 20.35 -17.43 0.79
C PRO A 34 21.31 -17.27 1.96
N ASN A 35 20.82 -17.49 3.18
CA ASN A 35 21.68 -17.72 4.33
C ASN A 35 22.57 -18.92 4.02
N GLY A 36 23.81 -18.64 3.65
CA GLY A 36 24.83 -19.64 3.40
C GLY A 36 25.22 -20.32 4.71
N ASN A 37 24.79 -21.57 4.89
CA ASN A 37 25.69 -22.62 5.33
C ASN A 37 25.15 -24.01 4.96
N THR A 38 25.78 -24.61 3.96
CA THR A 38 25.57 -25.99 3.56
C THR A 38 26.14 -26.91 4.63
N THR A 39 25.31 -27.53 5.47
CA THR A 39 25.68 -28.77 6.17
C THR A 39 24.44 -29.65 6.31
N THR A 40 24.47 -30.79 5.62
CA THR A 40 23.41 -31.79 5.63
C THR A 40 23.40 -32.49 6.99
N THR A 41 22.35 -32.31 7.79
CA THR A 41 22.03 -33.21 8.92
C THR A 41 20.53 -33.33 9.01
N THR A 42 20.03 -34.54 8.73
CA THR A 42 18.62 -34.90 8.85
C THR A 42 18.26 -34.95 10.33
N THR A 43 17.43 -34.01 10.80
CA THR A 43 16.82 -34.11 12.13
C THR A 43 15.36 -33.66 12.01
N THR A 44 14.47 -34.57 12.36
CA THR A 44 13.04 -34.35 12.53
C THR A 44 12.86 -33.24 13.55
N THR A 45 12.39 -32.07 13.12
CA THR A 45 12.23 -30.91 14.01
C THR A 45 10.80 -30.41 13.87
N THR A 46 10.08 -30.38 15.00
CA THR A 46 8.89 -29.54 15.20
C THR A 46 9.24 -28.11 14.80
N THR A 47 8.55 -27.57 13.80
CA THR A 47 8.73 -26.20 13.33
C THR A 47 8.49 -25.24 14.48
N ALA A 48 9.56 -24.61 14.96
CA ALA A 48 9.46 -23.41 15.77
C ALA A 48 9.08 -22.26 14.82
N THR A 49 8.00 -21.57 15.14
CA THR A 49 7.58 -20.32 14.49
C THR A 49 8.70 -19.29 14.69
N ASN A 50 9.52 -19.07 13.68
CA ASN A 50 10.49 -17.99 13.69
C ASN A 50 9.75 -16.71 13.31
N ASN A 51 9.28 -15.96 14.31
CA ASN A 51 8.90 -14.57 14.12
C ASN A 51 10.16 -13.83 13.61
N GLY A 52 10.21 -13.49 12.31
CA GLY A 52 11.31 -12.73 11.70
C GLY A 52 12.01 -13.37 10.49
N ALA A 53 11.43 -14.38 9.83
CA ALA A 53 12.03 -15.00 8.64
C ALA A 53 11.09 -15.13 7.42
N GLY A 54 9.95 -14.44 7.42
CA GLY A 54 8.92 -14.52 6.37
C GLY A 54 8.81 -13.24 5.53
N TYR A 55 8.04 -13.32 4.44
CA TYR A 55 7.79 -12.18 3.56
C TYR A 55 7.03 -11.05 4.26
N GLY A 56 6.23 -11.36 5.30
CA GLY A 56 5.56 -10.36 6.14
C GLY A 56 6.57 -9.45 6.85
N SER A 57 7.47 -10.02 7.64
CA SER A 57 8.56 -9.27 8.29
C SER A 57 9.48 -8.56 7.30
N ALA A 58 9.78 -9.18 6.17
CA ALA A 58 10.63 -8.56 5.14
C ALA A 58 9.94 -7.37 4.44
N ALA A 59 8.62 -7.40 4.30
CA ALA A 59 7.84 -6.28 3.77
C ALA A 59 7.89 -5.07 4.70
N VAL A 60 7.77 -5.30 6.02
CA VAL A 60 7.91 -4.25 7.04
C VAL A 60 9.31 -3.65 6.99
N ASP A 61 10.36 -4.49 7.04
CA ASP A 61 11.75 -4.03 6.97
C ASP A 61 12.01 -3.20 5.70
N TYR A 62 11.44 -3.62 4.56
CA TYR A 62 11.55 -2.88 3.30
C TYR A 62 10.87 -1.52 3.38
N ILE A 63 9.63 -1.45 3.84
CA ILE A 63 8.87 -0.19 3.92
C ILE A 63 9.53 0.77 4.92
N GLU A 64 9.93 0.29 6.10
CA GLU A 64 10.62 1.09 7.12
C GLU A 64 11.98 1.61 6.62
N SER A 65 12.74 0.79 5.87
CA SER A 65 14.01 1.24 5.28
C SER A 65 13.85 2.35 4.24
N ARG A 66 12.63 2.56 3.75
CA ARG A 66 12.26 3.53 2.73
C ARG A 66 11.24 4.54 3.23
N ARG A 67 11.05 4.63 4.54
CA ARG A 67 10.05 5.51 5.16
C ARG A 67 10.23 6.97 4.75
N ASP A 68 11.47 7.42 4.58
CA ASP A 68 11.78 8.79 4.14
C ASP A 68 11.56 9.00 2.63
N ASP A 69 11.47 7.92 1.85
CA ASP A 69 11.22 7.95 0.40
C ASP A 69 9.71 7.91 0.08
N VAL A 70 8.85 7.66 1.07
CA VAL A 70 7.40 7.55 0.87
C VAL A 70 6.85 8.92 0.49
N VAL A 71 6.22 8.98 -0.69
CA VAL A 71 5.56 10.19 -1.18
C VAL A 71 4.11 10.19 -0.68
N PHE A 72 3.37 9.12 -0.93
CA PHE A 72 1.98 9.01 -0.50
C PHE A 72 1.45 7.57 -0.49
N TYR A 73 0.33 7.39 0.19
CA TYR A 73 -0.50 6.20 0.19
C TYR A 73 -1.75 6.45 -0.64
N TRP A 74 -2.21 5.42 -1.36
CA TRP A 74 -3.41 5.49 -2.17
C TRP A 74 -4.27 4.24 -2.02
N SER A 75 -5.58 4.47 -1.86
CA SER A 75 -6.59 3.43 -1.75
C SER A 75 -7.83 3.87 -2.53
N SER A 76 -8.37 3.00 -3.38
CA SER A 76 -9.64 3.21 -4.11
C SER A 76 -10.37 1.87 -4.29
N ASN A 77 -11.52 1.82 -4.96
CA ASN A 77 -12.18 0.57 -5.44
C ASN A 77 -12.16 -0.65 -4.48
N ASN A 78 -12.31 -0.44 -3.18
CA ASN A 78 -12.38 -1.48 -2.15
C ASN A 78 -13.49 -1.17 -1.15
N THR A 79 -13.91 -2.16 -0.36
CA THR A 79 -15.03 -2.05 0.59
C THR A 79 -14.83 -0.91 1.58
N LEU A 80 -13.63 -0.77 2.16
CA LEU A 80 -13.35 0.33 3.09
C LEU A 80 -13.64 1.69 2.43
N VAL A 81 -13.16 1.92 1.21
CA VAL A 81 -13.34 3.18 0.49
C VAL A 81 -14.79 3.33 0.01
N ASN A 82 -15.33 2.36 -0.73
CA ASN A 82 -16.58 2.55 -1.44
C ASN A 82 -17.83 2.33 -0.59
N GLU A 83 -17.79 1.43 0.38
CA GLU A 83 -18.95 1.08 1.20
C GLU A 83 -18.87 1.74 2.58
N ASP A 84 -17.79 1.50 3.33
CA ASP A 84 -17.70 1.93 4.73
C ASP A 84 -17.57 3.44 4.86
N LEU A 85 -16.60 4.05 4.18
CA LEU A 85 -16.41 5.50 4.20
C LEU A 85 -17.60 6.23 3.55
N SER A 86 -18.12 5.74 2.41
CA SER A 86 -19.34 6.32 1.82
C SER A 86 -20.51 6.29 2.80
N SER A 87 -20.72 5.17 3.50
CA SER A 87 -21.81 5.05 4.48
C SER A 87 -21.64 6.03 5.65
N TYR A 88 -20.40 6.27 6.08
CA TYR A 88 -20.09 7.27 7.10
C TYR A 88 -20.52 8.68 6.66
N TYR A 89 -20.01 9.14 5.51
CA TYR A 89 -20.30 10.51 5.04
C TYR A 89 -21.76 10.70 4.64
N GLN A 90 -22.44 9.64 4.17
CA GLN A 90 -23.87 9.68 3.83
C GLN A 90 -24.80 9.83 5.02
N ALA A 91 -24.31 9.63 6.25
CA ALA A 91 -25.09 9.91 7.45
C ALA A 91 -25.47 11.40 7.57
N THR A 92 -24.63 12.29 7.03
CA THR A 92 -24.87 13.74 7.00
C THR A 92 -25.15 14.25 5.59
N GLU A 93 -24.45 13.73 4.58
CA GLU A 93 -24.51 14.21 3.19
C GLU A 93 -24.91 13.07 2.23
N PRO A 94 -26.20 12.88 1.90
CA PRO A 94 -26.69 11.70 1.17
C PRO A 94 -26.08 11.45 -0.21
N SER A 95 -25.43 12.44 -0.83
CA SER A 95 -24.74 12.31 -2.12
C SER A 95 -23.25 12.02 -2.00
N ALA A 96 -22.69 11.93 -0.78
CA ALA A 96 -21.27 11.71 -0.56
C ALA A 96 -20.87 10.24 -0.82
N PHE A 97 -20.42 9.94 -2.03
CA PHE A 97 -19.79 8.66 -2.34
C PHE A 97 -18.28 8.85 -2.36
N VAL A 98 -17.50 7.93 -1.83
CA VAL A 98 -16.04 8.03 -1.81
C VAL A 98 -15.45 7.20 -2.96
N ASP A 99 -14.65 7.87 -3.79
CA ASP A 99 -13.92 7.27 -4.92
C ASP A 99 -12.52 6.82 -4.51
N GLY A 100 -11.86 7.54 -3.60
CA GLY A 100 -10.50 7.23 -3.17
C GLY A 100 -10.05 7.99 -1.94
N VAL A 101 -8.97 7.49 -1.34
CA VAL A 101 -8.26 8.12 -0.22
C VAL A 101 -6.80 8.24 -0.57
N PHE A 102 -6.25 9.42 -0.36
CA PHE A 102 -4.87 9.79 -0.55
C PHE A 102 -4.28 10.28 0.76
N ILE A 103 -3.15 9.74 1.19
CA ILE A 103 -2.45 10.16 2.42
C ILE A 103 -1.03 10.57 2.04
N ASN A 104 -0.71 11.85 2.15
CA ASN A 104 0.59 12.40 1.80
C ASN A 104 1.41 12.62 3.07
N GLN A 105 2.59 12.02 3.14
CA GLN A 105 3.47 12.22 4.29
C GLN A 105 4.02 13.65 4.29
N THR A 106 4.12 14.25 5.48
CA THR A 106 4.69 15.58 5.69
C THR A 106 5.74 15.53 6.81
N GLU A 107 6.52 16.60 6.96
CA GLU A 107 7.51 16.71 8.05
C GLU A 107 6.87 16.64 9.45
N SER A 108 5.57 16.95 9.56
CA SER A 108 4.84 17.01 10.83
C SER A 108 3.83 15.87 11.05
N GLY A 109 3.68 14.97 10.08
CA GLY A 109 2.71 13.88 10.13
C GLY A 109 2.23 13.50 8.73
N ALA A 110 0.94 13.66 8.46
CA ALA A 110 0.38 13.44 7.13
C ALA A 110 -0.84 14.29 6.84
N ASP A 111 -1.01 14.66 5.57
CA ASP A 111 -2.25 15.24 5.04
C ASP A 111 -3.09 14.12 4.42
N ILE A 112 -4.39 14.14 4.69
CA ILE A 112 -5.36 13.16 4.20
C ILE A 112 -6.32 13.87 3.25
N SER A 113 -6.53 13.31 2.07
CA SER A 113 -7.54 13.75 1.11
C SER A 113 -8.49 12.60 0.81
N VAL A 114 -9.79 12.85 0.97
CA VAL A 114 -10.87 11.94 0.60
C VAL A 114 -11.52 12.49 -0.67
N LEU A 115 -11.48 11.71 -1.74
CA LEU A 115 -12.01 12.07 -3.04
C LEU A 115 -13.45 11.58 -3.14
N PHE A 116 -14.39 12.49 -3.38
CA PHE A 116 -15.81 12.18 -3.49
C PHE A 116 -16.28 12.11 -4.94
N SER A 117 -17.23 11.21 -5.18
CA SER A 117 -17.89 11.06 -6.46
C SER A 117 -18.89 12.19 -6.73
N PRO A 118 -19.10 12.54 -8.01
CA PRO A 118 -18.34 12.01 -9.13
C PRO A 118 -16.95 12.68 -9.19
N TYR A 119 -15.89 11.88 -9.29
CA TYR A 119 -14.50 12.34 -9.28
C TYR A 119 -14.22 13.64 -10.08
N HIS A 120 -14.87 13.81 -11.24
CA HIS A 120 -14.68 14.97 -12.11
C HIS A 120 -15.24 16.30 -11.56
N GLU A 121 -16.04 16.27 -10.51
CA GLU A 121 -16.51 17.46 -9.79
C GLU A 121 -15.45 18.00 -8.81
N ASN A 122 -14.35 17.26 -8.60
CA ASN A 122 -13.22 17.67 -7.75
C ASN A 122 -13.68 18.05 -6.32
N ILE A 123 -14.61 17.27 -5.78
CA ILE A 123 -15.08 17.37 -4.40
C ILE A 123 -14.07 16.61 -3.53
N VAL A 124 -13.31 17.35 -2.73
CA VAL A 124 -12.22 16.79 -1.91
C VAL A 124 -12.42 17.21 -0.47
N GLY A 125 -12.56 16.24 0.42
CA GLY A 125 -12.42 16.46 1.86
C GLY A 125 -10.94 16.46 2.21
N GLU A 126 -10.49 17.43 2.99
CA GLU A 126 -9.09 17.57 3.41
C GLU A 126 -9.01 17.53 4.93
N GLY A 127 -7.97 16.88 5.44
CA GLY A 127 -7.64 16.81 6.86
C GLY A 127 -6.15 16.59 7.06
N SER A 128 -5.70 16.68 8.30
CA SER A 128 -4.29 16.48 8.65
C SER A 128 -4.17 15.77 9.99
N ILE A 129 -3.15 14.93 10.13
CA ILE A 129 -2.81 14.23 11.37
C ILE A 129 -1.37 14.54 11.78
N ASP A 130 -1.11 14.47 13.08
CA ASP A 130 0.24 14.60 13.62
C ASP A 130 1.08 13.34 13.41
N SER A 131 2.39 13.46 13.70
CA SER A 131 3.36 12.38 13.53
C SER A 131 3.03 11.16 14.38
N ASP A 132 2.60 11.36 15.62
CA ASP A 132 2.27 10.27 16.54
C ASP A 132 1.08 9.44 16.03
N THR A 133 0.05 10.12 15.51
CA THR A 133 -1.14 9.48 14.93
C THR A 133 -0.76 8.73 13.64
N TYR A 134 0.06 9.35 12.79
CA TYR A 134 0.54 8.73 11.56
C TYR A 134 1.39 7.49 11.83
N GLU A 135 2.33 7.57 12.78
CA GLU A 135 3.18 6.43 13.19
C GLU A 135 2.34 5.31 13.80
N THR A 136 1.36 5.63 14.64
CA THR A 136 0.47 4.63 15.24
C THR A 136 -0.38 3.92 14.17
N MET A 137 -0.92 4.68 13.22
CA MET A 137 -1.70 4.12 12.10
C MET A 137 -0.83 3.21 11.22
N ASN A 138 0.39 3.65 10.87
CA ASN A 138 1.32 2.86 10.09
C ASN A 138 1.77 1.60 10.82
N GLY A 139 2.12 1.68 12.11
CA GLY A 139 2.50 0.51 12.91
C GLY A 139 1.36 -0.52 13.00
N ALA A 140 0.12 -0.07 13.15
CA ALA A 140 -1.04 -0.98 13.15
C ALA A 140 -1.26 -1.67 11.80
N LEU A 141 -1.01 -0.99 10.68
CA LEU A 141 -1.15 -1.56 9.33
C LEU A 141 0.04 -2.44 8.94
N LEU A 142 1.26 -2.01 9.25
CA LEU A 142 2.50 -2.62 8.77
C LEU A 142 3.04 -3.61 9.79
N ASP A 143 3.43 -3.16 10.99
CA ASP A 143 4.07 -4.02 11.98
C ASP A 143 3.13 -5.10 12.50
N GLU A 144 1.96 -4.69 12.98
CA GLU A 144 0.96 -5.61 13.54
C GLU A 144 0.14 -6.29 12.45
N GLY A 145 -0.14 -5.56 11.37
CA GLY A 145 -0.94 -6.03 10.24
C GLY A 145 -0.18 -7.01 9.36
N ILE A 146 0.98 -6.63 8.81
CA ILE A 146 1.74 -7.44 7.83
C ILE A 146 2.89 -8.19 8.49
N GLY A 147 3.63 -7.54 9.39
CA GLY A 147 4.90 -8.02 9.94
C GLY A 147 4.77 -9.34 10.70
N LEU A 148 3.59 -9.59 11.28
CA LEU A 148 3.28 -10.81 12.03
C LEU A 148 2.74 -11.96 11.17
N MET A 149 2.45 -11.72 9.89
CA MET A 149 1.86 -12.75 9.03
C MET A 149 2.87 -13.80 8.59
N GLU A 150 2.42 -15.06 8.59
CA GLU A 150 3.16 -16.19 8.04
C GLU A 150 3.00 -16.30 6.52
N ASP A 151 4.01 -16.86 5.85
CA ASP A 151 3.95 -17.14 4.42
C ASP A 151 2.88 -18.20 4.10
N ALA A 152 2.04 -17.93 3.10
CA ALA A 152 1.03 -18.89 2.67
C ALA A 152 1.66 -20.02 1.83
N SER A 153 1.58 -21.25 2.33
CA SER A 153 2.00 -22.46 1.59
C SER A 153 0.99 -22.90 0.52
N THR A 154 -0.25 -22.42 0.63
CA THR A 154 -1.34 -22.60 -0.34
C THR A 154 -2.01 -21.25 -0.55
N HIS A 155 -2.28 -20.89 -1.80
CA HIS A 155 -2.89 -19.60 -2.12
C HIS A 155 -3.65 -19.67 -3.45
N PRO A 156 -4.53 -18.70 -3.74
CA PRO A 156 -5.16 -18.55 -5.04
C PRO A 156 -4.15 -18.34 -6.18
N SER A 157 -4.56 -18.60 -7.42
CA SER A 157 -3.67 -18.43 -8.59
C SER A 157 -3.42 -16.96 -8.98
N SER A 158 -4.26 -16.04 -8.50
CA SER A 158 -4.21 -14.63 -8.84
C SER A 158 -4.95 -13.79 -7.80
N PHE A 159 -4.49 -12.57 -7.55
CA PHE A 159 -5.20 -11.57 -6.77
C PHE A 159 -5.90 -10.56 -7.69
N PRO A 160 -7.11 -10.06 -7.36
CA PRO A 160 -8.01 -10.62 -6.35
C PRO A 160 -8.61 -11.94 -6.85
N SER A 161 -8.78 -12.93 -5.98
CA SER A 161 -9.51 -14.17 -6.34
C SER A 161 -11.00 -14.08 -6.06
N THR A 162 -11.43 -13.14 -5.23
CA THR A 162 -12.82 -12.89 -4.88
C THR A 162 -13.13 -11.38 -4.86
N TRP A 163 -14.40 -11.03 -5.01
CA TRP A 163 -14.91 -9.66 -4.92
C TRP A 163 -16.06 -9.60 -3.90
N PRO A 164 -16.23 -8.48 -3.18
CA PRO A 164 -15.43 -7.25 -3.25
C PRO A 164 -14.04 -7.38 -2.60
N ILE A 165 -13.09 -6.55 -3.03
CA ILE A 165 -11.81 -6.39 -2.31
C ILE A 165 -12.09 -5.60 -1.04
N GLU A 166 -11.66 -6.08 0.13
CA GLU A 166 -11.95 -5.38 1.38
C GLU A 166 -10.99 -4.23 1.64
N LEU A 167 -9.71 -4.47 1.39
CA LEU A 167 -8.66 -3.46 1.49
C LEU A 167 -7.67 -3.66 0.35
N TYR A 168 -7.29 -2.56 -0.30
CA TYR A 168 -5.97 -2.49 -0.92
C TYR A 168 -5.34 -1.12 -0.70
N ILE A 169 -4.02 -1.10 -0.59
CA ILE A 169 -3.24 0.11 -0.42
C ILE A 169 -2.00 0.03 -1.32
N TYR A 170 -1.73 1.12 -2.02
CA TYR A 170 -0.46 1.37 -2.67
C TYR A 170 0.34 2.38 -1.85
N ILE A 171 1.63 2.10 -1.63
CA ILE A 171 2.60 3.01 -1.01
C ILE A 171 3.58 3.41 -2.11
N PHE A 172 3.58 4.68 -2.51
CA PHE A 172 4.39 5.18 -3.60
C PHE A 172 5.66 5.84 -3.08
N PHE A 173 6.80 5.49 -3.69
CA PHE A 173 8.11 6.00 -3.33
C PHE A 173 8.64 6.99 -4.39
N ASP A 174 9.57 7.85 -3.99
CA ASP A 174 10.15 8.92 -4.80
C ASP A 174 11.00 8.45 -6.00
N ASP A 175 11.43 7.19 -5.99
CA ASP A 175 12.20 6.54 -7.05
C ASP A 175 11.35 5.91 -8.16
N ASN A 176 10.05 6.23 -8.22
CA ASN A 176 9.07 5.69 -9.16
C ASN A 176 8.75 4.19 -8.95
N THR A 177 8.98 3.67 -7.75
CA THR A 177 8.48 2.35 -7.35
C THR A 177 7.29 2.46 -6.39
N PHE A 178 6.54 1.38 -6.23
CA PHE A 178 5.50 1.29 -5.21
C PHE A 178 5.49 -0.09 -4.55
N PHE A 179 4.96 -0.13 -3.33
CA PHE A 179 4.56 -1.36 -2.63
C PHE A 179 3.03 -1.47 -2.63
N TYR A 180 2.51 -2.65 -2.91
CA TYR A 180 1.09 -2.96 -2.92
C TYR A 180 0.76 -3.98 -1.85
N LEU A 181 -0.35 -3.74 -1.16
CA LEU A 181 -1.04 -4.69 -0.30
C LEU A 181 -2.48 -4.83 -0.74
N GLY A 182 -2.98 -6.06 -0.85
CA GLY A 182 -4.38 -6.38 -1.12
C GLY A 182 -4.90 -7.48 -0.21
N HIS A 183 -6.13 -7.35 0.26
CA HIS A 183 -6.79 -8.27 1.17
C HIS A 183 -8.26 -8.52 0.81
N THR A 184 -8.66 -9.78 0.95
CA THR A 184 -10.04 -10.26 0.88
C THR A 184 -10.27 -11.29 1.98
N SER A 185 -11.19 -11.05 2.91
CA SER A 185 -11.52 -12.00 3.99
C SER A 185 -11.99 -13.36 3.48
N SER A 186 -12.68 -13.39 2.33
CA SER A 186 -13.13 -14.62 1.68
C SER A 186 -11.98 -15.52 1.25
N ASP A 187 -10.83 -14.93 0.93
CA ASP A 187 -9.62 -15.65 0.59
C ASP A 187 -8.84 -16.02 1.87
N GLY A 188 -8.93 -15.21 2.93
CA GLY A 188 -8.19 -15.40 4.18
C GLY A 188 -6.70 -15.12 4.06
N TYR A 189 -6.30 -14.46 2.96
CA TYR A 189 -4.92 -14.15 2.64
C TYR A 189 -4.74 -12.65 2.39
N VAL A 190 -3.48 -12.23 2.48
CA VAL A 190 -2.99 -10.93 1.99
C VAL A 190 -2.04 -11.18 0.84
N PHE A 191 -2.16 -10.39 -0.22
CA PHE A 191 -1.23 -10.38 -1.33
C PHE A 191 -0.39 -9.12 -1.28
N ILE A 192 0.94 -9.28 -1.33
CA ILE A 192 1.89 -8.18 -1.39
C ILE A 192 2.72 -8.22 -2.66
N ARG A 193 3.01 -7.07 -3.25
CA ARG A 193 3.81 -6.98 -4.47
C ARG A 193 4.43 -5.61 -4.65
N ASN A 194 5.59 -5.55 -5.29
CA ASN A 194 6.19 -4.29 -5.72
C ASN A 194 5.88 -4.00 -7.20
N GLY A 195 5.95 -2.74 -7.58
CA GLY A 195 5.81 -2.33 -8.97
C GLY A 195 6.44 -0.98 -9.25
N THR A 196 6.15 -0.46 -10.42
CA THR A 196 6.61 0.84 -10.91
C THR A 196 5.44 1.72 -11.31
N TRP A 197 5.62 3.03 -11.16
CA TRP A 197 4.62 4.04 -11.51
C TRP A 197 5.30 5.22 -12.23
N ASP A 198 4.53 6.10 -12.88
CA ASP A 198 5.09 7.25 -13.60
C ASP A 198 4.30 8.56 -13.41
N GLY A 199 3.74 8.72 -12.22
CA GLY A 199 2.97 9.91 -11.83
C GLY A 199 1.48 9.65 -11.81
N PHE A 200 0.71 10.72 -12.03
CA PHE A 200 -0.76 10.66 -12.05
C PHE A 200 -1.28 10.66 -13.48
N THR A 201 -2.33 9.90 -13.72
CA THR A 201 -3.11 9.96 -14.95
C THR A 201 -3.83 11.30 -15.07
N SER A 202 -4.39 11.60 -16.25
CA SER A 202 -5.27 12.77 -16.42
C SER A 202 -6.52 12.72 -15.52
N GLY A 203 -6.86 11.53 -15.02
CA GLY A 203 -7.93 11.30 -14.05
C GLY A 203 -7.44 11.30 -12.62
N GLY A 204 -6.22 11.76 -12.32
CA GLY A 204 -5.65 11.88 -10.97
C GLY A 204 -5.45 10.58 -10.19
N ASP A 205 -5.76 9.43 -10.78
CA ASP A 205 -5.30 8.14 -10.26
C ASP A 205 -3.79 7.97 -10.52
N PRO A 206 -3.03 7.34 -9.60
CA PRO A 206 -1.65 6.96 -9.87
C PRO A 206 -1.55 6.02 -11.08
N SER A 207 -0.59 6.27 -11.97
CA SER A 207 -0.38 5.47 -13.18
C SER A 207 0.63 4.35 -12.93
N ILE A 208 0.13 3.13 -12.82
CA ILE A 208 0.95 1.92 -12.64
C ILE A 208 1.49 1.48 -14.00
N THR A 209 2.81 1.43 -14.13
CA THR A 209 3.51 1.09 -15.38
C THR A 209 3.92 -0.37 -15.45
N GLY A 210 4.02 -1.04 -14.31
CA GLY A 210 4.39 -2.45 -14.25
C GLY A 210 4.41 -3.00 -12.84
N PHE A 211 4.43 -4.33 -12.76
CA PHE A 211 4.61 -5.05 -11.52
C PHE A 211 5.89 -5.89 -11.58
N VAL A 212 6.57 -6.02 -10.44
CA VAL A 212 7.81 -6.78 -10.30
C VAL A 212 7.50 -8.17 -9.72
N GLY A 213 8.04 -9.21 -10.36
CA GLY A 213 7.89 -10.62 -9.91
C GLY A 213 6.43 -11.08 -9.83
N ASP A 214 6.16 -12.21 -9.18
CA ASP A 214 4.80 -12.77 -9.05
C ASP A 214 4.07 -12.31 -7.75
N GLY A 215 4.76 -11.58 -6.86
CA GLY A 215 4.27 -11.20 -5.54
C GLY A 215 4.31 -12.34 -4.52
N HIS A 216 3.82 -12.09 -3.31
CA HIS A 216 3.80 -13.04 -2.20
C HIS A 216 2.44 -13.07 -1.52
N TRP A 217 2.05 -14.25 -1.04
CA TRP A 217 0.83 -14.46 -0.30
C TRP A 217 1.15 -14.73 1.17
N LEU A 218 0.42 -14.06 2.04
CA LEU A 218 0.54 -14.13 3.48
C LEU A 218 -0.79 -14.60 4.07
N ILE A 219 -0.74 -15.34 5.18
CA ILE A 219 -1.93 -15.78 5.91
C ILE A 219 -2.44 -14.59 6.74
N GLU A 220 -3.65 -14.10 6.47
CA GLU A 220 -4.16 -12.89 7.14
C GLU A 220 -4.43 -13.10 8.62
N GLY A 221 -5.03 -14.24 9.02
CA GLY A 221 -5.10 -14.67 10.42
C GLY A 221 -5.78 -13.71 11.42
N GLY A 222 -6.51 -12.69 10.96
CA GLY A 222 -7.08 -11.60 11.75
C GLY A 222 -6.12 -10.44 12.05
N HIS A 223 -4.94 -10.40 11.45
CA HIS A 223 -3.91 -9.39 11.72
C HIS A 223 -4.27 -8.00 11.16
N LEU A 224 -4.99 -7.90 10.04
CA LEU A 224 -5.29 -6.59 9.43
C LEU A 224 -6.46 -5.85 10.08
N GLN A 225 -7.27 -6.54 10.90
CA GLN A 225 -8.49 -5.95 11.44
C GLN A 225 -8.25 -4.68 12.25
N THR A 226 -7.20 -4.66 13.08
CA THR A 226 -6.81 -3.49 13.88
C THR A 226 -6.35 -2.34 12.98
N GLY A 227 -5.51 -2.63 11.99
CA GLY A 227 -5.00 -1.64 11.04
C GLY A 227 -6.11 -0.99 10.21
N ILE A 228 -7.03 -1.80 9.65
CA ILE A 228 -8.20 -1.30 8.90
C ILE A 228 -9.09 -0.41 9.77
N SER A 229 -9.38 -0.85 11.00
CA SER A 229 -10.21 -0.09 11.95
C SER A 229 -9.54 1.23 12.35
N SER A 230 -8.22 1.22 12.52
CA SER A 230 -7.41 2.40 12.81
C SER A 230 -7.47 3.39 11.64
N LEU A 231 -7.19 2.93 10.42
CA LEU A 231 -7.25 3.75 9.20
C LEU A 231 -8.63 4.39 9.01
N TYR A 232 -9.71 3.60 9.10
CA TYR A 232 -11.08 4.11 9.05
C TYR A 232 -11.33 5.20 10.10
N SER A 233 -10.94 4.95 11.35
CA SER A 233 -11.16 5.90 12.44
C SER A 233 -10.33 7.17 12.27
N VAL A 234 -9.09 7.07 11.79
CA VAL A 234 -8.23 8.21 11.51
C VAL A 234 -8.84 9.09 10.44
N ILE A 235 -9.32 8.52 9.34
CA ILE A 235 -9.95 9.28 8.25
C ILE A 235 -11.22 9.97 8.76
N THR A 236 -12.13 9.22 9.35
CA THR A 236 -13.45 9.73 9.76
C THR A 236 -13.39 10.77 10.88
N ASN A 237 -12.33 10.77 11.70
CA ASN A 237 -12.14 11.76 12.77
C ASN A 237 -11.45 13.05 12.30
N ASN A 238 -10.79 13.04 11.15
CA ASN A 238 -9.92 14.15 10.72
C ASN A 238 -10.29 14.76 9.38
N VAL A 239 -11.14 14.10 8.59
CA VAL A 239 -11.57 14.60 7.27
C VAL A 239 -13.07 14.76 7.26
N ASP A 240 -13.52 16.01 7.16
CA ASP A 240 -14.93 16.33 6.96
C ASP A 240 -15.29 16.31 5.47
N TYR A 241 -16.58 16.11 5.17
CA TYR A 241 -17.08 16.36 3.82
C TYR A 241 -16.97 17.87 3.52
N PRO A 242 -16.47 18.28 2.35
CA PRO A 242 -16.28 19.70 2.06
C PRO A 242 -17.63 20.44 2.02
N GLU A 243 -17.74 21.53 2.77
CA GLU A 243 -18.92 22.41 2.72
C GLU A 243 -19.01 23.08 1.33
N ALA A 244 -20.22 23.11 0.77
CA ALA A 244 -20.52 23.70 -0.55
C ALA A 244 -20.51 25.24 -0.55
#